data_AF-A0A7C9CUJ3-F1
#
_entry.id   AF-A0A7C9CUJ3-F1
#
_cell.length_a   1.000
_cell.length_b   1.000
_cell.length_c   1.000
_cell.angle_alpha   90.00
_cell.angle_beta   90.00
_cell.angle_gamma   90.00
#
_symmetry.space_group_name_H-M   'P 1'
#
loop_
_entity.id
_entity.type
_entity.pdbx_description
1 polymer ?
#
loop_
_entity_poly.entity_id
_entity_poly.type
_entity_poly.pdbx_seq_one_letter_code
_entity_poly.pdbx_strand_id
1 'polypeptide(L)'
;IRNHAAEKLYGWKDYEVVGKTLWDILIEEDCASSMNEIMENLCRGQSRSGQFPFKKRSGELFMAMVTKTLLYENGELIGVITVSSDAAVFNSIQLSQPRACRFSR
;
A
#
# COMPACT_ATOMS: atom_id res chain seq x y z
N ILE A 1 5.15 19.56 0.15
CA ILE A 1 5.66 18.82 -1.03
C ILE A 1 4.50 18.01 -1.58
N ARG A 2 4.11 18.20 -2.84
CA ARG A 2 3.01 17.50 -3.51
C ARG A 2 3.54 16.29 -4.27
N ASN A 3 3.00 15.10 -4.03
CA ASN A 3 3.36 13.90 -4.79
C ASN A 3 2.35 13.64 -5.92
N HIS A 4 2.58 14.23 -7.09
CA HIS A 4 1.69 14.08 -8.25
C HIS A 4 1.55 12.63 -8.74
N ALA A 5 2.56 11.78 -8.52
CA ALA A 5 2.48 10.37 -8.88
C ALA A 5 1.46 9.63 -8.00
N ALA A 6 1.43 9.93 -6.69
CA ALA A 6 0.45 9.35 -5.78
C ALA A 6 -0.99 9.76 -6.15
N GLU A 7 -1.22 11.03 -6.53
CA GLU A 7 -2.56 11.46 -6.98
C GLU A 7 -3.00 10.69 -8.23
N LYS A 8 -2.09 10.43 -9.17
CA LYS A 8 -2.40 9.65 -10.38
C LYS A 8 -2.65 8.17 -10.08
N LEU A 9 -1.86 7.58 -9.19
CA LEU A 9 -1.97 6.17 -8.83
C LEU A 9 -3.27 5.87 -8.08
N TYR A 10 -3.59 6.70 -7.08
CA TYR A 10 -4.69 6.44 -6.15
C TYR A 10 -5.96 7.25 -6.45
N GLY A 11 -5.86 8.33 -7.22
CA GLY A 11 -6.98 9.22 -7.55
C GLY A 11 -7.35 10.25 -6.48
N TRP A 12 -6.64 10.27 -5.35
CA TRP A 12 -6.88 11.21 -4.25
C TRP A 12 -6.03 12.48 -4.40
N LYS A 13 -6.60 13.64 -4.06
CA LYS A 13 -5.81 14.87 -3.90
C LYS A 13 -5.11 14.89 -2.54
N ASP A 14 -3.94 15.48 -2.49
CA ASP A 14 -3.15 15.61 -1.25
C ASP A 14 -3.96 16.15 -0.06
N TYR A 15 -4.69 17.25 -0.26
CA TYR A 15 -5.50 17.88 0.79
C TYR A 15 -6.67 17.02 1.28
N GLU A 16 -7.03 15.95 0.57
CA GLU A 16 -8.11 15.04 0.97
C GLU A 16 -7.63 13.93 1.91
N VAL A 17 -6.32 13.66 1.92
CA VAL A 17 -5.72 12.48 2.56
C VAL A 17 -4.68 12.81 3.62
N VAL A 18 -4.14 14.03 3.62
CA VAL A 18 -3.27 14.48 4.71
C VAL A 18 -4.01 14.40 6.04
N GLY A 19 -3.39 13.75 7.03
CA GLY A 19 -3.96 13.55 8.37
C GLY A 19 -4.88 12.34 8.51
N LYS A 20 -5.17 11.62 7.42
CA LYS A 20 -5.95 10.36 7.45
C LYS A 20 -5.04 9.15 7.44
N THR A 21 -5.56 8.00 7.90
CA THR A 21 -4.80 6.76 7.87
C THR A 21 -4.93 6.05 6.52
N LEU A 22 -3.93 5.23 6.21
CA LEU A 22 -3.91 4.41 4.99
C LEU A 22 -5.09 3.43 4.96
N TRP A 23 -5.53 2.95 6.13
CA TRP A 23 -6.67 2.07 6.34
C TRP A 23 -7.99 2.69 5.90
N ASP A 24 -8.20 3.97 6.24
CA ASP A 24 -9.44 4.68 5.92
C ASP A 24 -9.60 4.96 4.42
N ILE A 25 -8.48 5.03 3.70
CA ILE A 25 -8.44 5.57 2.33
C ILE A 25 -8.28 4.47 1.30
N LEU A 26 -7.35 3.54 1.52
CA LEU A 26 -6.86 2.63 0.48
C LEU A 26 -7.28 1.19 0.71
N ILE A 27 -7.87 0.84 1.85
CA ILE A 27 -8.13 -0.55 2.24
C ILE A 27 -9.64 -0.75 2.34
N GLU A 28 -10.13 -1.86 1.77
CA GLU A 28 -11.51 -2.27 2.04
C GLU A 28 -11.62 -2.93 3.40
N GLU A 29 -12.74 -2.69 4.11
CA GLU A 29 -13.00 -3.25 5.43
C GLU A 29 -12.82 -4.77 5.46
N ASP A 30 -13.31 -5.46 4.43
CA ASP A 30 -13.22 -6.92 4.28
C ASP A 30 -11.77 -7.44 4.15
N CYS A 31 -10.82 -6.58 3.80
CA CYS A 31 -9.41 -6.91 3.65
C CYS A 31 -8.52 -6.37 4.78
N ALA A 32 -9.08 -5.65 5.75
CA ALA A 32 -8.30 -4.96 6.78
C ALA A 32 -7.49 -5.93 7.67
N SER A 33 -8.11 -7.04 8.08
CA SER A 33 -7.48 -8.04 8.94
C SER A 33 -6.28 -8.73 8.27
N SER A 34 -6.43 -9.17 7.01
CA SER A 34 -5.34 -9.80 6.25
C SER A 34 -4.23 -8.81 5.88
N MET A 35 -4.56 -7.53 5.69
CA MET A 35 -3.56 -6.49 5.42
C MET A 35 -2.68 -6.17 6.63
N ASN A 36 -3.22 -6.22 7.85
CA ASN A 36 -2.45 -5.89 9.06
C ASN A 36 -1.21 -6.77 9.18
N GLU A 37 -1.34 -8.08 9.07
CA GLU A 37 -0.22 -9.02 9.21
C GLU A 37 0.87 -8.76 8.17
N ILE A 38 0.49 -8.57 6.90
CA ILE A 38 1.44 -8.35 5.81
C ILE A 38 2.13 -6.99 5.98
N MET A 39 1.39 -5.96 6.40
CA MET A 39 1.95 -4.63 6.67
C MET A 39 2.88 -4.61 7.87
N GLU A 40 2.57 -5.36 8.93
CA GLU A 40 3.43 -5.55 10.10
C GLU A 40 4.74 -6.24 9.71
N ASN A 41 4.67 -7.31 8.91
CA ASN A 41 5.86 -8.03 8.46
C ASN A 41 6.79 -7.15 7.61
N LEU A 42 6.23 -6.27 6.75
CA LEU A 42 7.01 -5.25 6.04
C LEU A 42 7.67 -4.26 7.01
N CYS A 43 6.91 -3.75 7.99
CA CYS A 43 7.43 -2.79 8.97
C CYS A 43 8.49 -3.40 9.89
N ARG A 44 8.44 -4.70 10.17
CA ARG A 44 9.47 -5.42 10.95
C ARG A 44 10.73 -5.71 10.14
N GLY A 45 10.81 -5.28 8.88
CA GLY A 45 11.94 -5.52 7.99
C GLY A 45 12.09 -6.98 7.56
N GLN A 46 11.09 -7.83 7.86
CA GLN A 46 11.09 -9.24 7.46
C GLN A 46 10.83 -9.40 5.96
N SER A 47 10.35 -8.36 5.30
CA SER A 47 10.14 -8.30 3.85
C SER A 47 10.46 -6.89 3.35
N ARG A 48 11.09 -6.80 2.17
CA ARG A 48 11.46 -5.50 1.57
C ARG A 48 10.32 -4.89 0.74
N SER A 49 9.56 -5.73 0.05
CA SER A 49 8.44 -5.32 -0.80
C SER A 49 7.34 -6.38 -0.79
N GLY A 50 6.10 -5.98 -1.10
CA GLY A 50 4.96 -6.90 -1.25
C GLY A 50 3.87 -6.34 -2.16
N GLN A 51 2.97 -7.20 -2.64
CA GLN A 51 1.81 -6.79 -3.44
C GLN A 51 0.56 -6.69 -2.55
N PHE A 52 -0.23 -5.64 -2.74
CA PHE A 52 -1.39 -5.34 -1.89
C PHE A 52 -2.61 -4.88 -2.70
N PRO A 53 -3.82 -5.38 -2.37
CA PRO A 53 -5.07 -4.84 -2.91
C PRO A 53 -5.35 -3.47 -2.34
N PHE A 54 -5.24 -2.43 -3.16
CA PHE A 54 -5.69 -1.10 -2.77
C PHE A 54 -6.92 -0.67 -3.55
N LYS A 55 -7.75 0.11 -2.87
CA LYS A 55 -8.90 0.81 -3.43
C LYS A 55 -8.49 2.23 -3.82
N LYS A 56 -8.73 2.59 -5.08
CA LYS A 56 -8.61 3.97 -5.56
C LYS A 56 -9.79 4.81 -5.07
N ARG A 57 -9.69 6.13 -5.19
CA ARG A 57 -10.81 7.05 -4.90
C ARG A 57 -12.10 6.71 -5.66
N SER A 58 -11.98 6.19 -6.88
CA SER A 58 -13.11 5.75 -7.70
C SER A 58 -13.83 4.52 -7.16
N GLY A 59 -13.26 3.82 -6.18
CA GLY A 59 -13.70 2.50 -5.72
C GLY A 59 -13.06 1.34 -6.48
N GLU A 60 -12.29 1.60 -7.55
CA GLU A 60 -11.59 0.56 -8.30
C GLU A 60 -10.50 -0.09 -7.44
N LEU A 61 -10.49 -1.42 -7.40
CA LEU A 61 -9.43 -2.20 -6.76
C LEU A 61 -8.30 -2.47 -7.74
N PHE A 62 -7.06 -2.32 -7.29
CA PHE A 62 -5.86 -2.65 -8.06
C PHE A 62 -4.77 -3.27 -7.17
N MET A 63 -3.83 -3.99 -7.78
CA MET A 63 -2.63 -4.43 -7.09
C MET A 63 -1.57 -3.34 -7.09
N ALA A 64 -1.13 -2.93 -5.90
CA ALA A 64 0.05 -2.11 -5.75
C ALA A 64 1.24 -2.96 -5.31
N MET A 65 2.38 -2.80 -5.98
CA MET A 65 3.67 -3.20 -5.42
C MET A 65 4.10 -2.11 -4.45
N VAL A 66 4.37 -2.48 -3.20
CA VAL A 66 4.69 -1.55 -2.11
C VAL A 66 6.03 -1.93 -1.50
N THR A 67 6.91 -0.93 -1.38
CA THR A 67 8.17 -1.01 -0.65
C THR A 67 8.13 -0.04 0.52
N LYS A 68 8.50 -0.52 1.71
CA LYS A 68 8.58 0.31 2.92
C LYS A 68 10.02 0.40 3.40
N THR A 69 10.42 1.58 3.86
CA THR A 69 11.74 1.83 4.43
C THR A 69 11.56 2.63 5.71
N LEU A 70 12.08 2.10 6.80
CA LEU A 70 12.09 2.77 8.09
C LEU A 70 13.14 3.89 8.07
N LEU A 71 12.76 5.08 8.51
CA LEU A 71 13.65 6.24 8.61
C LEU A 71 14.05 6.42 10.07
N TYR A 72 15.37 6.41 10.31
CA TYR A 72 15.94 6.60 11.63
C TYR A 72 16.76 7.89 11.70
N GLU A 73 16.68 8.58 12.83
CA GLU A 73 17.54 9.71 13.17
C GLU A 73 18.10 9.46 14.57
N ASN A 74 19.43 9.53 14.72
CA ASN A 74 20.13 9.23 15.99
C ASN A 74 19.79 7.86 16.61
N GLY A 75 19.42 6.87 15.79
CA GLY A 75 19.03 5.53 16.24
C GLY A 75 17.55 5.41 16.65
N GLU A 76 16.78 6.49 16.62
CA GLU A 76 15.34 6.50 16.89
C GLU A 76 14.53 6.43 15.59
N LEU A 77 13.45 5.65 15.57
CA LEU A 77 12.54 5.56 14.43
C LEU A 77 11.70 6.84 14.33
N ILE A 78 11.98 7.67 13.32
CA ILE A 78 11.27 8.96 13.13
C ILE A 78 10.21 8.90 12.02
N GLY A 79 10.16 7.82 11.24
CA GLY A 79 9.13 7.68 10.22
C GLY A 79 9.28 6.48 9.32
N VAL A 80 8.40 6.41 8.32
CA VAL A 80 8.38 5.37 7.29
C VAL A 80 8.22 6.01 5.93
N ILE A 81 9.14 5.72 5.02
CA ILE A 81 9.01 6.08 3.60
C ILE A 81 8.37 4.89 2.90
N THR A 82 7.29 5.14 2.17
CA THR A 82 6.61 4.13 1.37
C THR A 82 6.65 4.52 -0.10
N VAL A 83 7.10 3.61 -0.96
CA VAL A 83 7.05 3.74 -2.41
C VAL A 83 6.06 2.73 -2.94
N SER A 84 5.14 3.19 -3.78
CA SER A 84 4.12 2.34 -4.38
C SER A 84 3.99 2.59 -5.87
N SER A 85 3.71 1.51 -6.58
CA SER A 85 3.50 1.49 -8.03
C SER A 85 2.42 0.48 -8.36
N ASP A 86 1.76 0.65 -9.50
CA ASP A 86 0.85 -0.38 -10.03
C ASP A 86 1.66 -1.67 -10.31
N ALA A 87 1.26 -2.77 -9.68
CA ALA A 87 1.94 -4.06 -9.84
C ALA A 87 1.78 -4.61 -11.27
N ALA A 88 0.76 -4.19 -12.02
CA ALA A 88 0.61 -4.56 -13.42
C ALA A 88 1.83 -4.16 -14.27
N VAL A 89 2.56 -3.11 -13.88
CA VAL A 89 3.80 -2.67 -14.53
C VAL A 89 4.92 -3.71 -14.34
N PHE A 90 4.91 -4.46 -13.24
CA PHE A 90 5.92 -5.48 -12.90
C PHE A 90 5.49 -6.90 -13.27
N ASN A 91 4.19 -7.15 -13.43
CA ASN A 91 3.62 -8.48 -13.72
C ASN A 91 3.84 -8.96 -15.17
N SER A 92 4.63 -8.26 -15.99
CA SER A 92 5.17 -8.84 -17.23
C SER A 92 6.26 -9.90 -16.97
N ILE A 93 6.73 -10.08 -15.72
CA ILE A 93 7.85 -11.00 -15.41
C ILE A 93 7.54 -12.09 -14.36
N GLN A 94 6.53 -11.99 -13.47
CA GLN A 94 6.24 -13.07 -12.51
C GLN A 94 4.74 -13.27 -12.21
N LEU A 95 4.15 -14.28 -12.86
CA LEU A 95 2.92 -14.93 -12.42
C LEU A 95 3.21 -15.78 -11.18
N SER A 96 2.86 -15.32 -9.97
CA SER A 96 2.52 -16.19 -8.80
C SER A 96 2.39 -15.42 -7.48
N GLN A 97 1.34 -14.61 -7.30
CA GLN A 97 0.72 -14.46 -5.98
C GLN A 97 -0.81 -14.36 -6.15
N PRO A 98 -1.60 -14.99 -5.27
CA PRO A 98 -3.04 -15.13 -5.45
C PRO A 98 -3.73 -13.77 -5.41
N ARG A 99 -4.83 -13.66 -6.14
CA ARG A 99 -5.82 -12.58 -5.97
C ARG A 99 -6.38 -12.66 -4.52
N ALA A 100 -5.79 -11.94 -3.57
CA ALA A 100 -6.42 -11.67 -2.28
C ALA A 100 -7.16 -10.32 -2.41
N CYS A 101 -8.44 -10.12 -2.10
CA CYS A 101 -9.45 -10.91 -1.40
C CYS A 101 -10.60 -11.38 -2.32
N ARG A 102 -11.18 -12.55 -2.03
CA ARG A 102 -12.51 -13.06 -2.48
C ARG A 102 -12.72 -14.45 -1.82
N PHE A 103 -13.79 -14.85 -1.13
CA PHE A 103 -15.22 -14.49 -1.14
C PHE A 103 -15.94 -14.88 0.18
N SER A 104 -17.05 -14.21 0.42
CA SER A 104 -18.26 -14.57 1.21
C SER A 104 -18.40 -15.99 1.79
N ARG A 105 -18.95 -16.04 3.01
CA ARG A 105 -20.26 -16.68 3.22
C ARG A 105 -21.26 -15.67 3.75
#